data_AF-A0A8H7IMW4-F1
#
_entry.id   AF-A0A8H7IMW4-F1
#
_cell.length_a   1.000
_cell.length_b   1.000
_cell.length_c   1.000
_cell.angle_alpha   90.00
_cell.angle_beta   90.00
_cell.angle_gamma   90.00
#
_symmetry.space_group_name_H-M   'P 1'
#
loop_
_entity.id
_entity.type
_entity.pdbx_description
1 polymer ?
#
loop_
_entity_poly.entity_id
_entity_poly.type
_entity_poly.pdbx_seq_one_letter_code
_entity_poly.pdbx_strand_id
1 'polypeptide(L)'
;MGAYLNPVNVPTDVPEADDLAQTMEDQWKEVESALRQSKQRMVAGENGDPTKFEIGEEVWLDAKNVKLKTLSPKLTEQRLGPFRSSKKSPTALTGLNCLQPCVSTTSST
;
A
#
# COMPACT_ATOMS: atom_id res chain seq x y z
N MET A 1 -25.64 10.28 -0.86
CA MET A 1 -25.28 9.66 0.43
C MET A 1 -26.12 8.40 0.56
N GLY A 2 -25.51 7.21 0.49
CA GLY A 2 -26.25 5.96 0.67
C GLY A 2 -26.45 5.73 2.16
N ALA A 3 -27.69 5.71 2.63
CA ALA A 3 -28.02 5.26 3.98
C ALA A 3 -27.73 3.75 4.04
N TYR A 4 -26.69 3.40 4.78
CA TYR A 4 -26.26 2.03 4.96
C TYR A 4 -27.27 1.31 5.86
N LEU A 5 -27.66 0.11 5.46
CA LEU A 5 -28.63 -0.74 6.16
C LEU A 5 -28.04 -1.19 7.50
N ASN A 6 -28.14 -0.34 8.53
CA ASN A 6 -27.95 -0.80 9.90
C ASN A 6 -29.19 -1.62 10.27
N PRO A 7 -29.08 -2.94 10.49
CA PRO A 7 -30.21 -3.67 11.02
C PRO A 7 -30.50 -3.15 12.41
N VAL A 8 -31.71 -2.64 12.59
CA VAL A 8 -32.20 -2.27 13.91
C VAL A 8 -32.66 -3.57 14.56
N ASN A 9 -32.07 -3.91 15.70
CA ASN A 9 -32.55 -4.99 16.53
C ASN A 9 -33.86 -4.54 17.20
N VAL A 10 -34.98 -4.98 16.65
CA VAL A 10 -36.33 -4.72 17.20
C VAL A 10 -36.75 -5.99 17.93
N PRO A 11 -37.07 -5.93 19.23
CA PRO A 11 -37.47 -7.10 19.99
C PRO A 11 -38.76 -7.69 19.41
N THR A 12 -38.77 -9.01 19.23
CA THR A 12 -39.91 -9.75 18.68
C THR A 12 -40.45 -10.75 19.70
N ASP A 13 -41.71 -11.14 19.56
CA ASP A 13 -42.31 -12.16 20.45
C ASP A 13 -41.79 -13.59 20.16
N VAL A 14 -40.86 -13.75 19.21
CA VAL A 14 -40.32 -15.03 18.75
C VAL A 14 -38.84 -15.11 19.14
N PRO A 15 -38.46 -15.94 20.13
CA PRO A 15 -37.10 -15.95 20.67
C PRO A 15 -36.03 -16.33 19.62
N GLU A 16 -36.37 -17.19 18.66
CA GLU A 16 -35.47 -17.59 17.57
C GLU A 16 -35.13 -16.41 16.62
N ALA A 17 -36.06 -15.45 16.46
CA ALA A 17 -35.84 -14.27 15.63
C ALA A 17 -34.94 -13.24 16.33
N ASP A 18 -35.04 -13.13 17.66
CA ASP A 18 -34.18 -12.28 18.47
C ASP A 18 -32.73 -12.80 18.48
N ASP A 19 -32.55 -14.12 18.61
CA ASP A 19 -31.23 -14.76 18.53
C ASP A 19 -30.57 -14.48 17.16
N LEU A 20 -31.34 -14.60 16.07
CA LEU A 20 -30.84 -14.27 14.73
C LEU A 20 -30.48 -12.78 14.61
N ALA A 21 -31.33 -11.87 15.10
CA ALA A 21 -31.07 -10.44 15.06
C ALA A 21 -29.78 -10.07 15.81
N GLN A 22 -29.54 -10.69 16.96
CA GLN A 22 -28.33 -10.49 17.74
C GLN A 22 -27.07 -10.96 16.97
N THR A 23 -27.11 -12.14 16.35
CA THR A 23 -25.97 -12.63 15.55
C THR A 23 -25.66 -11.74 14.35
N MET A 24 -26.70 -11.20 13.68
CA MET A 24 -26.53 -10.24 12.60
C MET A 24 -25.89 -8.95 13.09
N GLU A 25 -26.31 -8.44 14.24
CA GLU A 25 -25.75 -7.22 14.84
C GLU A 25 -24.24 -7.37 15.13
N ASP A 26 -23.84 -8.52 15.67
CA ASP A 26 -22.44 -8.81 15.96
C ASP A 26 -21.59 -8.90 14.67
N GLN A 27 -22.11 -9.56 13.63
CA GLN A 27 -21.45 -9.60 12.31
C GLN A 27 -21.30 -8.21 11.70
N TRP A 28 -22.31 -7.35 11.82
CA TRP A 28 -22.24 -5.97 11.32
C TRP A 28 -21.19 -5.15 12.04
N LYS A 29 -21.08 -5.27 13.37
CA LYS A 29 -20.03 -4.60 14.15
C LYS A 29 -18.64 -5.04 13.68
N GLU A 30 -18.46 -6.32 13.40
CA GLU A 30 -17.19 -6.84 12.86
C GLU A 30 -16.88 -6.22 11.50
N VAL A 31 -17.84 -6.23 10.57
CA VAL A 31 -17.70 -5.65 9.22
C VAL A 31 -17.41 -4.15 9.29
N GLU A 32 -18.12 -3.40 10.13
CA GLU A 32 -17.90 -1.96 10.32
C GLU A 32 -16.50 -1.70 10.87
N SER A 33 -16.05 -2.50 11.84
CA SER A 33 -14.71 -2.38 12.42
C SER A 33 -13.61 -2.65 11.38
N ALA A 34 -13.77 -3.70 10.56
CA ALA A 34 -12.84 -4.07 9.50
C ALA A 34 -12.80 -3.00 8.41
N LEU A 35 -13.96 -2.48 8.02
CA LEU A 35 -14.07 -1.40 7.04
C LEU A 35 -13.38 -0.12 7.55
N ARG A 36 -13.60 0.23 8.82
CA ARG A 36 -12.94 1.37 9.46
C ARG A 36 -11.42 1.18 9.50
N GLN A 37 -10.95 0.00 9.88
CA GLN A 37 -9.53 -0.33 9.91
C GLN A 37 -8.91 -0.24 8.52
N SER A 38 -9.58 -0.80 7.49
CA SER A 38 -9.13 -0.73 6.11
C SER A 38 -9.01 0.72 5.63
N LYS A 39 -10.03 1.55 5.88
CA LYS A 39 -9.99 2.98 5.57
C LYS A 39 -8.84 3.69 6.27
N GLN A 40 -8.59 3.39 7.55
CA GLN A 40 -7.47 3.95 8.30
C GLN A 40 -6.12 3.57 7.67
N ARG A 41 -5.94 2.31 7.28
CA ARG A 41 -4.71 1.85 6.58
C ARG A 41 -4.52 2.53 5.22
N MET A 42 -5.60 2.70 4.46
CA MET A 42 -5.57 3.42 3.18
C MET A 42 -5.16 4.89 3.36
N VAL A 43 -5.74 5.58 4.34
CA VAL A 43 -5.46 7.01 4.61
C VAL A 43 -4.07 7.21 5.22
N ALA A 44 -3.65 6.32 6.10
CA ALA A 44 -2.30 6.35 6.68
C ALA A 44 -1.21 6.18 5.60
N GLY A 45 -1.59 5.70 4.40
CA GLY A 45 -0.66 5.34 3.35
C GLY A 45 0.15 4.18 3.84
N GLU A 46 -0.26 2.95 3.53
CA GLU A 46 0.46 1.71 3.82
C GLU A 46 1.79 1.66 3.01
N ASN A 47 2.63 2.66 3.19
CA ASN A 47 4.06 2.55 3.08
C ASN A 47 4.43 1.78 4.33
N GLY A 48 4.54 0.46 4.22
CA GLY A 48 5.15 -0.35 5.27
C GLY A 48 6.45 0.30 5.72
N ASP A 49 6.89 -0.01 6.95
CA ASP A 49 8.12 0.52 7.52
C ASP A 49 9.20 0.67 6.44
N PRO A 50 9.86 1.84 6.32
CA PRO A 50 10.82 2.08 5.26
C PRO A 50 11.78 0.89 5.20
N THR A 51 11.69 0.12 4.10
CA THR A 51 12.50 -1.10 3.97
C THR A 51 13.95 -0.71 4.11
N LYS A 52 14.62 -1.24 5.14
CA LYS A 52 16.01 -0.92 5.44
C LYS A 52 16.87 -1.74 4.49
N PHE A 53 17.52 -1.06 3.56
CA PHE A 53 18.45 -1.71 2.62
C PHE A 53 19.88 -1.65 3.13
N GLU A 54 20.64 -2.73 2.97
CA GLU A 54 22.07 -2.74 3.25
C GLU A 54 22.85 -2.09 2.11
N ILE A 55 24.02 -1.50 2.40
CA ILE A 55 24.87 -0.87 1.37
C ILE A 55 25.42 -1.97 0.46
N GLY A 56 25.23 -1.83 -0.86
CA GLY A 56 25.64 -2.83 -1.85
C GLY A 56 24.54 -3.81 -2.27
N GLU A 57 23.36 -3.77 -1.63
CA GLU A 57 22.20 -4.56 -2.02
C GLU A 57 21.66 -4.10 -3.39
N GLU A 58 21.30 -5.07 -4.24
CA GLU A 58 20.65 -4.79 -5.51
C GLU A 58 19.15 -4.65 -5.31
N VAL A 59 18.65 -3.45 -5.56
CA VAL A 59 17.25 -3.08 -5.33
C VAL A 59 16.60 -2.64 -6.63
N TRP A 60 15.31 -2.94 -6.77
CA TRP A 60 14.49 -2.48 -7.88
C TRP A 60 13.74 -1.22 -7.46
N LEU A 61 13.74 -0.19 -8.31
CA LEU A 61 12.98 1.04 -8.03
C LEU A 61 11.61 0.98 -8.70
N ASP A 62 10.56 1.34 -7.95
CA ASP A 62 9.25 1.54 -8.53
C ASP A 62 9.23 2.79 -9.42
N ALA A 63 8.87 2.62 -10.69
CA ALA A 63 8.79 3.68 -11.69
C ALA A 63 7.62 4.65 -11.47
N LYS A 64 6.67 4.31 -10.58
CA LYS A 64 5.42 5.09 -10.34
C LYS A 64 5.66 6.56 -10.01
N ASN A 65 6.78 6.87 -9.35
CA ASN A 65 7.15 8.23 -8.93
C ASN A 65 8.36 8.79 -9.71
N VAL A 66 8.81 8.10 -10.76
CA VAL A 66 9.94 8.52 -11.59
C VAL A 66 9.40 9.19 -12.85
N LYS A 67 9.88 10.39 -13.17
CA LYS A 67 9.51 11.11 -14.40
C LYS A 67 10.19 10.46 -15.60
N LEU A 68 9.57 9.42 -16.15
CA LEU A 68 10.01 8.76 -17.36
C LEU A 68 9.49 9.52 -18.59
N LYS A 69 10.27 9.53 -19.67
CA LYS A 69 9.93 10.24 -20.92
C LYS A 69 8.92 9.46 -21.79
N THR A 70 8.29 8.42 -21.24
CA THR A 70 7.37 7.55 -21.94
C THR A 70 6.01 8.22 -22.14
N LEU A 71 5.42 8.01 -23.32
CA LEU A 71 4.15 8.64 -23.70
C LEU A 71 2.93 8.08 -22.95
N SER A 72 3.05 6.87 -22.39
CA SER A 72 1.94 6.26 -21.64
C SER A 72 2.44 5.56 -20.37
N PRO A 73 1.85 5.85 -19.20
CA PRO A 73 2.20 5.19 -17.94
C PRO A 73 1.94 3.67 -17.96
N LYS A 74 0.98 3.21 -18.78
CA LYS A 74 0.59 1.79 -18.87
C LYS A 74 1.60 0.93 -19.64
N LEU A 75 2.29 1.50 -20.64
CA LEU A 75 3.33 0.81 -21.43
C LEU A 75 4.74 1.03 -20.87
N THR A 76 4.84 1.66 -19.69
CA THR A 76 6.13 1.91 -19.04
C THR A 76 6.45 0.75 -18.11
N GLU A 77 7.71 0.34 -18.06
CA GLU A 77 8.18 -0.66 -17.10
C GLU A 77 7.88 -0.20 -15.67
N GLN A 78 7.23 -1.06 -14.88
CA GLN A 78 6.83 -0.71 -13.52
C GLN A 78 8.02 -0.66 -12.55
N ARG A 79 9.08 -1.42 -12.85
CA ARG A 79 10.28 -1.51 -12.04
C ARG A 79 11.48 -1.19 -12.91
N LEU A 80 12.29 -0.26 -12.44
CA LEU A 80 13.58 0.08 -13.04
C LEU A 80 14.64 -0.81 -12.41
N GLY A 81 15.61 -1.20 -13.25
CA GLY A 81 16.55 -2.32 -13.07
C GLY A 81 17.27 -2.45 -11.73
N PRO A 82 18.17 -3.43 -11.61
CA PRO A 82 18.92 -3.62 -10.38
C PRO A 82 19.85 -2.44 -10.15
N PHE A 83 19.57 -1.67 -9.10
CA PHE A 83 20.42 -0.58 -8.64
C PHE A 83 21.17 -1.01 -7.40
N ARG A 84 22.45 -0.68 -7.33
CA ARG A 84 23.24 -0.89 -6.12
C ARG A 84 22.99 0.26 -5.14
N SER A 85 22.54 -0.05 -3.93
CA SER A 85 22.36 0.94 -2.86
C SER A 85 23.72 1.57 -2.46
N SER A 86 23.83 2.89 -2.54
CA SER A 86 25.10 3.61 -2.31
C SER A 86 25.25 4.17 -0.89
N LYS A 87 24.14 4.51 -0.22
CA LYS A 87 24.16 5.10 1.14
C LYS A 87 22.80 4.94 1.82
N LYS A 88 22.80 4.54 3.10
CA LYS A 88 21.62 4.64 3.97
C LYS A 88 21.39 6.13 4.29
N SER A 89 20.31 6.73 3.80
CA SER A 89 19.89 8.04 4.30
C SER A 89 19.21 7.86 5.66
N PRO A 90 19.58 8.62 6.71
CA PRO A 90 18.96 8.51 8.04
C PRO A 90 17.56 9.14 8.10
N THR A 91 16.97 9.46 6.95
CA THR A 91 15.70 10.16 6.86
C THR A 91 14.98 9.62 5.64
N ALA A 92 13.78 9.09 5.86
CA ALA A 92 12.85 8.71 4.81
C ALA A 92 12.49 9.96 3.99
N LEU A 93 13.33 10.30 3.02
CA LEU A 93 13.11 11.38 2.08
C LEU A 93 12.67 10.77 0.77
N THR A 94 11.36 10.87 0.54
CA THR A 94 10.77 11.35 -0.70
C THR A 94 11.80 11.70 -1.77
N GLY A 95 11.79 10.92 -2.85
CA GLY A 95 12.11 11.38 -4.20
C GLY A 95 13.58 11.62 -4.51
N LEU A 96 14.07 10.82 -5.45
CA LEU A 96 15.10 11.18 -6.44
C LEU A 96 16.33 11.90 -5.89
N ASN A 97 17.42 11.21 -5.50
CA ASN A 97 18.81 11.72 -5.67
C ASN A 97 19.92 10.81 -5.10
N CYS A 98 19.83 9.47 -5.17
CA CYS A 98 20.92 8.63 -4.63
C CYS A 98 21.32 7.41 -5.47
N LEU A 99 21.18 7.43 -6.81
CA LEU A 99 21.62 6.31 -7.65
C LEU A 99 22.28 6.81 -8.93
N GLN A 100 23.59 6.62 -9.04
CA GLN A 100 24.35 6.84 -10.26
C GLN A 100 24.18 5.60 -11.17
N PRO A 101 23.89 5.75 -12.47
CA PRO A 101 23.94 4.62 -13.40
C PRO A 101 25.39 4.19 -13.61
N CYS A 102 25.71 2.92 -13.34
CA CYS A 102 26.99 2.34 -13.73
C CYS A 102 27.00 2.17 -15.26
N VAL A 103 27.51 3.16 -16.00
CA VAL A 103 27.89 2.97 -17.40
C VAL A 103 29.23 2.23 -17.41
N SER A 104 29.16 0.93 -17.67
CA SER A 104 30.33 0.11 -17.98
C SER A 104 30.85 0.51 -19.36
N THR A 105 31.68 1.55 -19.42
CA THR A 105 32.46 1.85 -20.62
C THR A 105 33.54 0.79 -20.74
N THR A 106 33.32 -0.18 -21.62
CA THR A 106 34.39 -1.00 -22.17
C THR A 106 35.31 -0.10 -23.00
N SER A 107 36.50 0.18 -22.49
CA SER A 107 37.61 0.69 -23.30
C SER A 107 38.76 -0.31 -23.21
N SER A 108 38.90 -1.09 -24.27
CA SER A 108 40.09 -1.87 -24.59
C SER A 108 41.31 -0.97 -24.69
N THR A 109 42.46 -1.45 -24.21
CA THR A 109 43.75 -1.24 -24.85
C THR A 109 44.58 -2.48 -24.60
#